data_AF-A0A5R9NUZ5-F1
#
_entry.id   AF-A0A5R9NUZ5-F1
#
_cell.length_a   1.000
_cell.length_b   1.000
_cell.length_c   1.000
_cell.angle_alpha   90.00
_cell.angle_beta   90.00
_cell.angle_gamma   90.00
#
_symmetry.space_group_name_H-M   'P 1'
#
loop_
_entity.id
_entity.type
_entity.pdbx_description
1 polymer ?
#
loop_
_entity_poly.entity_id
_entity_poly.type
_entity_poly.pdbx_seq_one_letter_code
_entity_poly.pdbx_strand_id
1 'polypeptide(L)'
;MATMPAKIIHQSIERDWRDVYDFAGKPENMPLWASGLATGFEPDGADWIAHGPLGTIKVSFVPVNEFGVIDHTVTIESGLRVYNALRIVPNGDGCEVMFTLLRLPGMTDEQFAADAAHIEKDLVMLKTLMER
;
A
#
# COMPACT_ATOMS: atom_id res chain seq x y z
N MET A 1 12.59 22.78 7.56
CA MET A 1 11.95 21.49 7.19
C MET A 1 13.06 20.47 6.99
N ALA A 2 12.98 19.33 7.67
CA ALA A 2 13.90 18.22 7.45
C ALA A 2 13.14 17.09 6.74
N THR A 3 13.79 16.43 5.79
CA THR A 3 13.26 15.24 5.13
C THR A 3 13.16 14.09 6.14
N MET A 4 12.11 13.28 6.06
CA MET A 4 12.01 12.05 6.86
C MET A 4 12.93 10.97 6.27
N PRO A 5 13.53 10.09 7.09
CA PRO A 5 14.14 8.86 6.60
C PRO A 5 13.12 8.05 5.79
N ALA A 6 13.58 7.46 4.69
CA ALA A 6 12.74 6.70 3.77
C ALA A 6 13.36 5.35 3.45
N LYS A 7 12.52 4.34 3.22
CA LYS A 7 12.90 3.04 2.68
C LYS A 7 11.95 2.69 1.54
N ILE A 8 12.50 2.36 0.38
CA ILE A 8 11.72 1.78 -0.72
C ILE A 8 11.70 0.27 -0.50
N ILE A 9 10.51 -0.29 -0.42
CA ILE A 9 10.26 -1.72 -0.30
C ILE A 9 9.67 -2.13 -1.64
N HIS A 10 10.23 -3.14 -2.28
CA HIS A 10 9.85 -3.49 -3.63
C HIS A 10 9.89 -5.00 -3.87
N GLN A 11 9.12 -5.43 -4.87
CA GLN A 11 8.98 -6.83 -5.24
C GLN A 11 8.74 -6.95 -6.74
N SER A 12 9.54 -7.78 -7.40
CA SER A 12 9.31 -8.18 -8.79
C SER A 12 8.23 -9.27 -8.87
N ILE A 13 7.32 -9.14 -9.83
CA ILE A 13 6.23 -10.09 -10.11
C ILE A 13 6.31 -10.49 -11.59
N GLU A 14 6.28 -11.79 -11.86
CA GLU A 14 6.33 -12.44 -13.17
C GLU A 14 4.95 -12.40 -13.85
N ARG A 15 4.41 -11.18 -14.00
CA ARG A 15 3.14 -10.90 -14.65
C ARG A 15 3.11 -9.51 -15.26
N ASP A 16 2.37 -9.33 -16.36
CA ASP A 16 2.21 -8.02 -17.00
C ASP A 16 1.77 -6.97 -15.97
N TRP A 17 2.43 -5.82 -16.00
CA TRP A 17 2.22 -4.76 -15.01
C TRP A 17 0.80 -4.22 -14.99
N ARG A 18 0.05 -4.28 -16.11
CA ARG A 18 -1.34 -3.82 -16.18
C ARG A 18 -2.27 -4.77 -15.46
N ASP A 19 -2.05 -6.08 -15.59
CA ASP A 19 -2.82 -7.07 -14.82
C ASP A 19 -2.64 -6.88 -13.32
N VAL A 20 -1.39 -6.65 -12.89
CA VAL A 20 -1.08 -6.40 -11.46
C VAL A 20 -1.67 -5.06 -11.01
N TYR A 21 -1.59 -4.01 -11.84
CA TYR A 21 -2.21 -2.71 -11.56
C TYR A 21 -3.73 -2.79 -11.44
N ASP A 22 -4.39 -3.45 -12.39
CA ASP A 22 -5.85 -3.61 -12.42
C ASP A 22 -6.36 -4.46 -11.25
N PHE A 23 -5.54 -5.38 -10.74
CA PHE A 23 -5.86 -6.15 -9.55
C PHE A 23 -5.56 -5.38 -8.27
N ALA A 24 -4.32 -4.93 -8.07
CA ALA A 24 -3.86 -4.30 -6.83
C ALA A 24 -4.45 -2.90 -6.60
N GLY A 25 -4.75 -2.17 -7.68
CA GLY A 25 -5.31 -0.83 -7.65
C GLY A 25 -6.81 -0.77 -7.36
N LYS A 26 -7.52 -1.92 -7.37
CA LYS A 26 -8.92 -2.01 -6.95
C LYS A 26 -8.98 -2.11 -5.43
N PRO A 27 -9.58 -1.13 -4.73
CA PRO A 27 -9.70 -1.17 -3.28
C PRO A 27 -10.38 -2.45 -2.77
N GLU A 28 -11.34 -3.00 -3.51
CA GLU A 28 -12.02 -4.27 -3.21
C GLU A 28 -11.07 -5.46 -3.08
N ASN A 29 -9.95 -5.43 -3.80
CA ASN A 29 -8.95 -6.50 -3.78
C ASN A 29 -7.88 -6.28 -2.72
N MET A 30 -7.75 -5.07 -2.14
CA MET A 30 -6.71 -4.78 -1.16
C MET A 30 -6.75 -5.70 0.07
N PRO A 31 -7.91 -6.05 0.65
CA PRO A 31 -7.96 -7.00 1.77
C PRO A 31 -7.38 -8.38 1.46
N LEU A 32 -7.24 -8.75 0.19
CA LEU A 32 -6.67 -10.04 -0.23
C LEU A 32 -5.14 -10.08 -0.07
N TRP A 33 -4.46 -8.93 -0.09
CA TRP A 33 -2.99 -8.86 -0.07
C TRP A 33 -2.39 -7.87 0.92
N ALA A 34 -3.12 -6.80 1.29
CA ALA A 34 -2.72 -5.82 2.28
C ALA A 34 -3.31 -6.22 3.65
N SER A 35 -2.51 -6.87 4.48
CA SER A 35 -2.99 -7.47 5.74
C SER A 35 -3.52 -6.44 6.75
N GLY A 36 -3.06 -5.19 6.67
CA GLY A 36 -3.60 -4.07 7.44
C GLY A 36 -5.06 -3.68 7.13
N LEU A 37 -5.62 -4.19 6.01
CA LEU A 37 -6.99 -3.89 5.54
C LEU A 37 -7.90 -5.13 5.53
N ALA A 38 -7.48 -6.24 6.14
CA ALA A 38 -8.15 -7.53 6.01
C ALA A 38 -9.57 -7.59 6.60
N THR A 39 -9.98 -6.64 7.45
CA THR A 39 -11.29 -6.63 8.12
C THR A 39 -12.03 -5.32 7.95
N GLY A 40 -13.27 -5.41 7.42
CA GLY A 40 -14.21 -4.28 7.38
C GLY A 40 -13.78 -3.13 6.47
N PHE A 41 -13.09 -3.43 5.36
CA PHE A 41 -12.72 -2.43 4.36
C PHE A 41 -13.88 -2.18 3.40
N GLU A 42 -14.60 -1.09 3.64
CA GLU A 42 -15.89 -0.79 3.00
C GLU A 42 -15.87 0.59 2.33
N PRO A 43 -16.61 0.79 1.23
CA PRO A 43 -16.70 2.07 0.56
C PRO A 43 -17.46 3.11 1.40
N ASP A 44 -16.91 4.32 1.49
CA ASP A 44 -17.51 5.50 2.13
C ASP A 44 -17.42 6.71 1.17
N GLY A 45 -18.41 6.86 0.30
CA GLY A 45 -18.42 7.89 -0.73
C GLY A 45 -17.27 7.71 -1.74
N ALA A 46 -16.30 8.63 -1.73
CA ALA A 46 -15.10 8.55 -2.57
C ALA A 46 -13.91 7.88 -1.86
N ASP A 47 -14.06 7.63 -0.56
CA ASP A 47 -13.04 7.05 0.30
C ASP A 47 -13.42 5.62 0.69
N TRP A 48 -12.52 4.97 1.42
CA TRP A 48 -12.73 3.66 2.01
C TRP A 48 -12.47 3.71 3.50
N ILE A 49 -13.25 2.98 4.29
CA ILE A 49 -13.10 2.91 5.74
C ILE A 49 -12.70 1.49 6.11
N ALA A 50 -11.76 1.36 7.05
CA ALA A 50 -11.48 0.11 7.73
C ALA A 50 -11.62 0.29 9.25
N HIS A 51 -12.11 -0.75 9.93
CA HIS A 51 -12.18 -0.78 11.38
C HIS A 51 -11.12 -1.74 11.93
N GLY A 52 -10.21 -1.21 12.74
CA GLY A 52 -9.12 -1.99 13.31
C GLY A 52 -8.89 -1.73 14.80
N PRO A 53 -7.93 -2.45 15.41
CA PRO A 53 -7.55 -2.25 16.82
C PRO A 53 -7.08 -0.82 17.14
N LEU A 54 -6.64 -0.08 16.11
CA LEU A 54 -6.21 1.32 16.20
C LEU A 54 -7.35 2.33 15.96
N GLY A 55 -8.60 1.86 15.96
CA GLY A 55 -9.78 2.68 15.68
C GLY A 55 -10.19 2.63 14.21
N THR A 56 -10.98 3.61 13.80
CA THR A 56 -11.44 3.75 12.42
C THR A 56 -10.36 4.43 11.59
N ILE A 57 -9.97 3.83 10.47
CA ILE A 57 -9.07 4.43 9.49
C ILE A 57 -9.84 4.75 8.21
N LYS A 58 -9.54 5.90 7.61
CA LYS A 58 -10.03 6.27 6.29
C LYS A 58 -8.90 6.24 5.27
N VAL A 59 -9.13 5.63 4.12
CA VAL A 59 -8.15 5.51 3.04
C VAL A 59 -8.70 6.24 1.81
N SER A 60 -7.94 7.21 1.33
CA SER A 60 -8.24 7.96 0.09
C SER A 60 -7.23 7.56 -0.98
N PHE A 61 -7.69 6.98 -2.09
CA PHE A 61 -6.85 6.58 -3.22
C PHE A 61 -6.75 7.69 -4.26
N VAL A 62 -5.63 7.72 -5.00
CA VAL A 62 -5.58 8.49 -6.24
C VAL A 62 -6.53 7.90 -7.29
N PRO A 63 -7.01 8.70 -8.26
CA PRO A 63 -7.80 8.18 -9.37
C PRO A 63 -7.02 7.17 -10.23
N VAL A 64 -7.77 6.30 -10.92
CA VAL A 64 -7.23 5.41 -11.95
C VAL A 64 -6.44 6.21 -12.97
N ASN A 65 -5.27 5.71 -13.34
CA ASN A 65 -4.29 6.39 -14.17
C ASN A 65 -3.43 5.40 -14.96
N GLU A 66 -2.80 5.88 -16.03
CA GLU A 66 -1.99 5.05 -16.94
C GLU A 66 -0.53 4.90 -16.48
N PHE A 67 -0.18 5.41 -15.29
CA PHE A 67 1.19 5.47 -14.79
C PHE A 67 1.54 4.41 -13.75
N GLY A 68 0.58 3.53 -13.43
CA GLY A 68 0.71 2.47 -12.44
C GLY A 68 0.71 2.96 -10.99
N VAL A 69 0.21 4.17 -10.73
CA VAL A 69 0.23 4.81 -9.41
C VAL A 69 -1.00 4.38 -8.61
N ILE A 70 -0.78 3.85 -7.40
CA ILE A 70 -1.79 3.37 -6.43
C ILE A 70 -1.56 4.09 -5.08
N ASP A 71 -1.12 5.35 -5.16
CA ASP A 71 -0.89 6.16 -3.99
C ASP A 71 -2.18 6.30 -3.18
N HIS A 72 -2.02 6.31 -1.86
CA HIS A 72 -3.15 6.47 -0.96
C HIS A 72 -2.74 7.23 0.30
N THR A 73 -3.72 7.92 0.87
CA THR A 73 -3.56 8.58 2.16
C THR A 73 -4.39 7.86 3.19
N VAL A 74 -3.74 7.37 4.25
CA VAL A 74 -4.39 6.83 5.43
C VAL A 74 -4.61 7.97 6.43
N THR A 75 -5.84 8.17 6.86
CA THR A 75 -6.22 9.08 7.94
C THR A 75 -6.68 8.26 9.13
N ILE A 76 -5.94 8.33 10.23
CA ILE A 76 -6.32 7.66 11.49
C ILE A 76 -7.24 8.56 12.32
N GLU A 77 -7.88 8.00 13.34
CA GLU A 77 -8.87 8.69 14.19
C GLU A 77 -8.36 10.00 14.82
N SER A 78 -7.06 10.10 15.11
CA SER A 78 -6.44 11.34 15.62
C SER A 78 -6.37 12.48 14.59
N GLY A 79 -6.74 12.23 13.33
CA GLY A 79 -6.63 13.15 12.22
C GLY A 79 -5.25 13.16 11.54
N LEU A 80 -4.28 12.39 12.05
CA LEU A 80 -2.99 12.22 11.39
C LEU A 80 -3.19 11.59 10.01
N ARG A 81 -2.60 12.22 8.99
CA ARG A 81 -2.62 11.78 7.60
C ARG A 81 -1.24 11.24 7.20
N VAL A 82 -1.20 10.00 6.78
CA VAL A 82 0.00 9.30 6.32
C VAL A 82 -0.15 9.03 4.83
N TYR A 83 0.72 9.63 4.01
CA TYR A 83 0.75 9.41 2.58
C TYR A 83 1.68 8.24 2.26
N ASN A 84 1.15 7.27 1.52
CA ASN A 84 1.86 6.09 1.05
C ASN A 84 1.98 6.17 -0.47
N ALA A 85 3.21 6.30 -0.97
CA ALA A 85 3.47 6.18 -2.39
C ALA A 85 3.63 4.71 -2.76
N LEU A 86 2.79 4.22 -3.67
CA LEU A 86 2.77 2.85 -4.16
C LEU A 86 2.65 2.86 -5.68
N ARG A 87 3.58 2.19 -6.37
CA ARG A 87 3.61 2.20 -7.82
C ARG A 87 4.02 0.87 -8.40
N ILE A 88 3.41 0.52 -9.53
CA ILE A 88 3.74 -0.64 -10.35
C ILE A 88 4.30 -0.14 -11.68
N VAL A 89 5.43 -0.70 -12.11
CA VAL A 89 6.08 -0.34 -13.37
C VAL A 89 6.46 -1.59 -14.16
N PRO A 90 6.51 -1.52 -15.51
CA PRO A 90 7.00 -2.63 -16.32
C PRO A 90 8.46 -2.98 -15.97
N ASN A 91 8.76 -4.29 -15.89
CA ASN A 91 10.10 -4.83 -15.68
C ASN A 91 10.26 -6.10 -16.55
N GLY A 92 10.69 -5.90 -17.80
CA GLY A 92 10.69 -6.97 -18.82
C GLY A 92 9.28 -7.43 -19.14
N ASP A 93 9.07 -8.75 -19.19
CA ASP A 93 7.75 -9.38 -19.37
C ASP A 93 6.91 -9.36 -18.07
N GLY A 94 7.51 -8.97 -16.94
CA GLY A 94 6.88 -8.83 -15.64
C GLY A 94 6.72 -7.38 -15.19
N CYS A 95 6.65 -7.17 -13.87
CA CYS A 95 6.57 -5.85 -13.27
C CYS A 95 7.37 -5.73 -11.97
N GLU A 96 7.61 -4.49 -11.57
CA GLU A 96 8.16 -4.13 -10.26
C GLU A 96 7.10 -3.35 -9.47
N VAL A 97 6.78 -3.82 -8.27
CA VAL A 97 5.91 -3.10 -7.33
C VAL A 97 6.78 -2.42 -6.29
N MET A 98 6.57 -1.13 -6.03
CA MET A 98 7.38 -0.33 -5.11
C MET A 98 6.50 0.46 -4.14
N PHE A 99 6.80 0.37 -2.85
CA PHE A 99 6.19 1.13 -1.78
C PHE A 99 7.26 2.02 -1.11
N THR A 100 6.98 3.33 -0.95
CA THR A 100 7.88 4.24 -0.24
C THR A 100 7.40 4.42 1.21
N LEU A 101 8.10 3.78 2.16
CA LEU A 101 7.84 3.91 3.58
C LEU A 101 8.61 5.11 4.16
N LEU A 102 7.90 6.05 4.76
CA LEU A 102 8.47 7.21 5.43
C LEU A 102 8.41 7.03 6.94
N ARG A 103 9.55 7.24 7.63
CA ARG A 103 9.60 7.16 9.09
C ARG A 103 8.95 8.39 9.73
N LEU A 104 7.80 8.19 10.36
CA LEU A 104 7.08 9.27 11.04
C LEU A 104 7.85 9.80 12.27
N PRO A 105 7.63 11.08 12.65
CA PRO A 105 8.20 11.63 13.88
C PRO A 105 7.81 10.79 15.11
N GLY A 106 8.79 10.49 15.97
CA GLY A 106 8.58 9.71 17.19
C GLY A 106 8.62 8.19 17.01
N MET A 107 8.71 7.69 15.78
CA MET A 107 8.85 6.26 15.50
C MET A 107 10.28 5.78 15.82
N THR A 108 10.42 4.66 16.52
CA THR A 108 11.74 4.03 16.79
C THR A 108 12.29 3.31 15.55
N ASP A 109 13.56 2.92 15.58
CA ASP A 109 14.19 2.15 14.50
C ASP A 109 13.53 0.77 14.37
N GLU A 110 13.18 0.15 15.50
CA GLU A 110 12.51 -1.15 15.56
C GLU A 110 11.09 -1.09 15.01
N GLN A 111 10.34 -0.03 15.32
CA GLN A 111 9.01 0.19 14.75
C GLN A 111 9.12 0.37 13.22
N PHE A 112 10.07 1.18 12.75
CA PHE A 112 10.28 1.40 11.32
C PHE A 112 10.68 0.12 10.58
N ALA A 113 11.52 -0.72 11.20
CA ALA A 113 11.88 -2.02 10.66
C ALA A 113 10.71 -3.01 10.65
N ALA A 114 9.87 -3.00 11.68
CA ALA A 114 8.67 -3.83 11.76
C ALA A 114 7.64 -3.46 10.69
N ASP A 115 7.39 -2.16 10.48
CA ASP A 115 6.51 -1.67 9.41
C ASP A 115 7.05 -2.08 8.03
N ALA A 116 8.36 -1.95 7.83
CA ALA A 116 8.97 -2.38 6.58
C ALA A 116 8.79 -3.88 6.32
N ALA A 117 8.95 -4.72 7.35
CA ALA A 117 8.74 -6.16 7.24
C ALA A 117 7.26 -6.53 7.04
N HIS A 118 6.32 -5.71 7.53
CA HIS A 118 4.89 -5.89 7.29
C HIS A 118 4.55 -5.61 5.83
N ILE A 119 5.01 -4.48 5.28
CA ILE A 119 4.80 -4.12 3.87
C ILE A 119 5.45 -5.16 2.94
N GLU A 120 6.64 -5.66 3.27
CA GLU A 120 7.29 -6.71 2.49
C GLU A 120 6.42 -7.97 2.40
N LYS A 121 5.80 -8.40 3.51
CA LYS A 121 4.87 -9.54 3.51
C LYS A 121 3.64 -9.29 2.64
N ASP A 122 3.08 -8.09 2.67
CA ASP A 122 1.94 -7.72 1.84
C ASP A 122 2.30 -7.77 0.35
N LEU A 123 3.48 -7.26 -0.05
CA LEU A 123 3.95 -7.35 -1.44
C LEU A 123 4.23 -8.79 -1.88
N VAL A 124 4.76 -9.63 -0.99
CA VAL A 124 4.93 -11.08 -1.24
C VAL A 124 3.58 -11.78 -1.41
N MET A 125 2.55 -11.40 -0.64
CA MET A 125 1.20 -11.93 -0.82
C MET A 125 0.63 -11.52 -2.19
N LEU A 126 0.79 -10.25 -2.58
CA LEU A 126 0.38 -9.77 -3.90
C LEU A 126 1.05 -10.57 -5.02
N LYS A 127 2.38 -10.76 -4.95
CA LYS A 127 3.12 -11.63 -5.89
C LYS A 127 2.50 -13.02 -5.95
N THR A 128 2.28 -13.63 -4.79
CA THR A 128 1.74 -14.99 -4.68
C THR A 128 0.34 -15.10 -5.28
N LEU A 129 -0.50 -14.06 -5.22
CA LEU A 129 -1.83 -14.07 -5.83
C LEU A 129 -1.77 -13.90 -7.36
N MET A 130 -0.85 -13.08 -7.84
CA MET A 130 -0.76 -12.71 -9.26
C MET A 130 -0.02 -13.74 -10.12
N GLU A 131 0.85 -14.54 -9.52
CA GLU A 131 1.62 -15.61 -10.20
C GLU A 131 0.98 -17.00 -10.12
N ARG A 132 -0.25 -17.09 -9.62
CA ARG A 132 -1.05 -18.33 -9.62
C ARG A 132 -1.71 -18.59 -10.97
#